data_AF-Q9SR92-F1
#
_entry.id   AF-Q9SR92-F1
#
_cell.length_a   1.000
_cell.length_b   1.000
_cell.length_c   1.000
_cell.angle_alpha   90.00
_cell.angle_beta   90.00
_cell.angle_gamma   90.00
#
_symmetry.space_group_name_H-M   'P 1'
#
loop_
_entity.id
_entity.type
_entity.pdbx_description
1 polymer ?
#
loop_
_entity_poly.entity_id
_entity_poly.type
_entity_poly.pdbx_seq_one_letter_code
_entity_poly.pdbx_strand_id
1 'polypeptide(L)'
;MTVLLPQLNHIHKLPVVLNRRLRQSYRLPVISAVSGKELILSGKVRAVEPKEANAVVASEGYILLDVRPAWEREKARVKGSLHVPLFVEDPDNGPITLLKKWIHLGYIGLWTGQRFTMINDEFALRVVEAVPDKESKVLVVCGEGLRSLAAVSKLHGEGYKSLGWLTGGFNRVSEGDFPEIEGTEELRFATIGGVSFYLLKLLVLLPSFGQKSR
;
A
#
# COMPACT_ATOMS: atom_id res chain seq x y z
N MET A 1 39.71 -49.74 -21.07
CA MET A 1 39.28 -49.79 -19.66
C MET A 1 37.80 -49.45 -19.62
N THR A 2 36.94 -50.45 -19.45
CA THR A 2 35.48 -50.26 -19.47
C THR A 2 35.04 -49.81 -18.08
N VAL A 3 34.55 -48.58 -17.99
CA VAL A 3 34.11 -47.95 -16.74
C VAL A 3 32.71 -48.48 -16.40
N LEU A 4 32.63 -49.42 -15.46
CA LEU A 4 31.37 -49.86 -14.86
C LEU A 4 30.83 -48.73 -13.97
N LEU A 5 29.73 -48.09 -14.37
CA LEU A 5 29.02 -47.17 -13.48
C LEU A 5 28.29 -47.96 -12.39
N PRO A 6 28.45 -47.58 -11.11
CA PRO A 6 27.78 -48.23 -9.99
C PRO A 6 26.27 -47.94 -10.02
N GLN A 7 25.47 -49.00 -9.91
CA GLN A 7 24.02 -48.94 -9.76
C GLN A 7 23.64 -48.32 -8.41
N LEU A 8 23.00 -47.14 -8.44
CA LEU A 8 22.37 -46.53 -7.26
C LEU A 8 21.10 -47.32 -6.90
N ASN A 9 21.26 -48.33 -6.03
CA ASN A 9 20.14 -49.01 -5.38
C ASN A 9 19.88 -48.43 -3.98
N HIS A 10 18.60 -48.44 -3.59
CA HIS A 10 18.01 -48.03 -2.31
C HIS A 10 17.63 -46.54 -2.11
N ILE A 11 16.63 -46.11 -2.87
CA ILE A 11 15.70 -45.08 -2.38
C ILE A 11 14.79 -45.76 -1.34
N HIS A 12 15.08 -45.53 -0.06
CA HIS A 12 14.16 -45.90 1.03
C HIS A 12 12.84 -45.15 0.85
N LYS A 13 11.78 -45.90 0.58
CA LYS A 13 10.40 -45.38 0.56
C LYS A 13 10.02 -44.93 1.98
N LEU A 14 10.01 -43.62 2.22
CA LEU A 14 9.41 -43.05 3.43
C LEU A 14 7.92 -43.48 3.49
N PRO A 15 7.42 -43.94 4.64
CA PRO A 15 6.04 -44.36 4.76
C PRO A 15 5.17 -43.10 4.62
N VAL A 16 4.36 -43.07 3.57
CA VAL A 16 3.31 -42.07 3.42
C VAL A 16 2.27 -42.36 4.48
N VAL A 17 2.43 -41.77 5.66
CA VAL A 17 1.38 -41.72 6.68
C VAL A 17 0.28 -40.82 6.10
N LEU A 18 -0.74 -41.48 5.52
CA LEU A 18 -1.91 -40.84 4.94
C LEU A 18 -2.72 -40.19 6.07
N ASN A 19 -2.34 -38.95 6.41
CA ASN A 19 -2.96 -38.20 7.49
C ASN A 19 -4.40 -37.84 7.09
N ARG A 20 -5.36 -38.67 7.51
CA ARG A 20 -6.79 -38.62 7.13
C ARG A 20 -7.55 -37.38 7.66
N ARG A 21 -6.85 -36.36 8.19
CA ARG A 21 -7.43 -35.20 8.89
C ARG A 21 -7.40 -33.87 8.13
N LEU A 22 -7.07 -33.84 6.84
CA LEU A 22 -7.06 -32.59 6.05
C LEU A 22 -8.32 -32.35 5.20
N ARG A 23 -9.48 -32.89 5.61
CA ARG A 23 -10.78 -32.45 5.06
C ARG A 23 -11.46 -31.44 5.98
N GLN A 24 -10.71 -30.45 6.46
CA GLN A 24 -11.33 -29.25 6.98
C GLN A 24 -11.61 -28.39 5.75
N SER A 25 -12.88 -28.40 5.31
CA SER A 25 -13.33 -27.47 4.26
C SER A 25 -13.04 -26.07 4.76
N TYR A 26 -12.01 -25.44 4.22
CA TYR A 26 -11.84 -24.00 4.34
C TYR A 26 -13.02 -23.39 3.61
N ARG A 27 -14.13 -23.18 4.32
CA ARG A 27 -15.15 -22.21 3.93
C ARG A 27 -14.42 -20.88 3.99
N LEU A 28 -13.77 -20.52 2.88
CA LEU A 28 -13.35 -19.15 2.66
C LEU A 28 -14.64 -18.34 2.81
N PRO A 29 -14.78 -17.47 3.81
CA PRO A 29 -15.94 -16.63 3.88
C PRO A 29 -15.92 -15.84 2.57
N VAL A 30 -16.86 -16.15 1.68
CA VAL A 30 -17.15 -15.35 0.50
C VAL A 30 -17.85 -14.11 1.04
N ILE A 31 -17.11 -13.28 1.79
CA ILE A 31 -17.49 -11.90 1.96
C ILE A 31 -17.41 -11.40 0.53
N SER A 32 -18.54 -11.00 -0.05
CA SER A 32 -18.54 -10.26 -1.30
C SER A 32 -17.78 -8.96 -1.01
N ALA A 33 -16.46 -9.01 -1.09
CA ALA A 33 -15.60 -7.88 -0.88
C ALA A 33 -15.79 -7.01 -2.12
N VAL A 34 -16.85 -6.20 -2.09
CA VAL A 34 -17.12 -5.21 -3.12
C VAL A 34 -15.85 -4.42 -3.31
N SER A 35 -15.36 -4.36 -4.53
CA SER A 35 -14.09 -3.70 -4.82
C SER A 35 -14.22 -2.23 -4.47
N GLY A 36 -13.15 -1.62 -3.92
CA GLY A 36 -13.12 -0.18 -3.68
C GLY A 36 -13.46 0.63 -4.94
N LYS A 37 -13.09 0.11 -6.12
CA LYS A 37 -13.44 0.70 -7.42
C LYS A 37 -14.95 0.65 -7.68
N GLU A 38 -15.62 -0.45 -7.37
CA GLU A 38 -17.08 -0.58 -7.53
C GLU A 38 -17.84 0.33 -6.55
N LEU A 39 -17.32 0.51 -5.33
CA LEU A 39 -17.89 1.45 -4.37
C LEU A 39 -17.81 2.90 -4.86
N ILE A 40 -16.72 3.28 -5.54
CA ILE A 40 -16.59 4.60 -6.16
C ILE A 40 -17.52 4.73 -7.37
N LEU A 41 -17.54 3.74 -8.26
CA LEU A 41 -18.41 3.76 -9.45
C LEU A 41 -19.90 3.77 -9.12
N SER A 42 -20.30 3.14 -8.01
CA SER A 42 -21.67 3.17 -7.50
C SER A 42 -22.01 4.43 -6.70
N GLY A 43 -21.05 5.33 -6.48
CA GLY A 43 -21.22 6.56 -5.71
C GLY A 43 -21.29 6.36 -4.18
N LYS A 44 -21.10 5.13 -3.68
CA LYS A 44 -21.04 4.85 -2.23
C LYS A 44 -19.79 5.43 -1.57
N VAL A 45 -18.71 5.56 -2.34
CA VAL A 45 -17.47 6.23 -1.92
C VAL A 45 -17.27 7.43 -2.82
N ARG A 46 -17.08 8.61 -2.23
CA ARG A 46 -16.82 9.84 -2.98
C ARG A 46 -15.38 9.82 -3.51
N ALA A 47 -15.21 9.91 -4.83
CA ALA A 47 -13.92 10.29 -5.39
C ALA A 47 -13.70 11.79 -5.12
N VAL A 48 -12.53 12.13 -4.57
CA VAL A 48 -12.14 13.51 -4.24
C VAL A 48 -10.91 13.85 -5.07
N GLU A 49 -11.00 14.91 -5.84
CA GLU A 49 -9.85 15.42 -6.60
C GLU A 49 -8.86 16.14 -5.67
N PRO A 50 -7.54 16.10 -5.95
CA PRO A 50 -6.53 16.77 -5.12
C PRO A 50 -6.83 18.22 -4.78
N LYS A 51 -7.34 18.98 -5.76
CA LYS A 51 -7.69 20.41 -5.60
C LYS A 51 -8.83 20.65 -4.60
N GLU A 52 -9.71 19.67 -4.43
CA GLU A 52 -10.85 19.75 -3.50
C GLU A 52 -10.48 19.18 -2.13
N ALA A 53 -9.38 18.43 -2.02
CA ALA A 53 -9.06 17.63 -0.85
C ALA A 53 -8.96 18.47 0.43
N ASN A 54 -8.32 19.64 0.39
CA ASN A 54 -8.27 20.54 1.54
C ASN A 54 -9.65 21.07 1.93
N ALA A 55 -10.51 21.45 0.98
CA ALA A 55 -11.86 21.91 1.29
C ALA A 55 -12.70 20.78 1.93
N VAL A 56 -12.57 19.56 1.42
CA VAL A 56 -13.25 18.38 1.97
C VAL A 56 -12.79 18.08 3.41
N VAL A 57 -11.49 18.19 3.69
CA VAL A 57 -10.95 17.99 5.04
C VAL A 57 -11.34 19.14 5.99
N ALA A 58 -11.05 20.38 5.61
CA ALA A 58 -11.19 21.56 6.47
C ALA A 58 -12.65 22.02 6.61
N SER A 59 -13.44 22.01 5.54
CA SER A 59 -14.80 22.55 5.52
C SER A 59 -15.86 21.46 5.70
N GLU A 60 -15.68 20.29 5.12
CA GLU A 60 -16.67 19.20 5.24
C GLU A 60 -16.41 18.23 6.40
N GLY A 61 -15.27 18.39 7.09
CA GLY A 61 -14.92 17.64 8.29
C GLY A 61 -14.44 16.21 8.03
N TYR A 62 -13.85 15.93 6.87
CA TYR A 62 -13.28 14.61 6.61
C TYR A 62 -12.00 14.39 7.41
N ILE A 63 -11.92 13.26 8.10
CA ILE A 63 -10.70 12.75 8.70
C ILE A 63 -9.81 12.22 7.57
N LEU A 64 -8.66 12.85 7.38
CA LEU A 64 -7.68 12.39 6.39
C LEU A 64 -6.90 11.19 6.93
N LEU A 65 -7.14 10.00 6.36
CA LEU A 65 -6.49 8.76 6.73
C LEU A 65 -5.41 8.37 5.70
N ASP A 66 -4.15 8.58 6.07
CA ASP A 66 -2.98 8.11 5.31
C ASP A 66 -2.73 6.63 5.59
N VAL A 67 -2.81 5.81 4.55
CA VAL A 67 -2.61 4.35 4.64
C VAL A 67 -1.27 3.89 4.08
N ARG A 68 -0.36 4.82 3.76
CA ARG A 68 1.00 4.48 3.30
C ARG A 68 1.82 3.85 4.45
N PRO A 69 2.83 3.03 4.14
CA PRO A 69 3.82 2.59 5.11
C PRO A 69 4.57 3.77 5.76
N ALA A 70 5.12 3.52 6.94
CA ALA A 70 5.76 4.53 7.77
C ALA A 70 6.89 5.29 7.04
N TRP A 71 7.73 4.60 6.25
CA TRP A 71 8.86 5.22 5.55
C TRP A 71 8.44 6.18 4.42
N GLU A 72 7.26 6.01 3.82
CA GLU A 72 6.74 7.00 2.86
C GLU A 72 6.19 8.21 3.60
N ARG A 73 5.50 7.98 4.73
CA ARG A 73 4.94 9.04 5.57
C ARG A 73 6.01 9.91 6.23
N GLU A 74 7.14 9.32 6.59
CA GLU A 74 8.27 10.02 7.21
C GLU A 74 8.85 11.09 6.27
N LYS A 75 8.92 10.80 4.97
CA LYS A 75 9.41 11.76 3.96
C LYS A 75 8.53 12.99 3.82
N ALA A 76 7.21 12.78 3.79
CA ALA A 76 6.23 13.86 3.75
C ALA A 76 4.84 13.37 4.17
N ARG A 77 4.10 14.19 4.91
CA ARG A 77 2.71 13.94 5.33
C ARG A 77 1.94 15.24 5.52
N VAL A 78 0.62 15.17 5.37
CA VAL A 78 -0.26 16.29 5.77
C VAL A 78 -0.28 16.37 7.30
N LYS A 79 -0.04 17.55 7.85
CA LYS A 79 -0.08 17.78 9.30
C LYS A 79 -1.45 17.43 9.87
N GLY A 80 -1.48 16.75 11.02
CA GLY A 80 -2.73 16.33 11.67
C GLY A 80 -3.47 15.16 10.99
N SER A 81 -2.97 14.63 9.86
CA SER A 81 -3.57 13.45 9.24
C SER A 81 -3.42 12.21 10.13
N LEU A 82 -4.48 11.40 10.20
CA LEU A 82 -4.45 10.09 10.86
C LEU A 82 -3.61 9.12 10.03
N HIS A 83 -2.82 8.28 10.69
CA HIS A 83 -1.99 7.27 10.04
C HIS A 83 -2.30 5.88 10.54
N VAL A 84 -2.75 5.03 9.63
CA VAL A 84 -2.83 3.58 9.86
C VAL A 84 -2.35 2.89 8.59
N PRO A 85 -1.13 2.35 8.55
CA PRO A 85 -0.59 1.74 7.34
C PRO A 85 -1.38 0.49 6.98
N LEU A 86 -1.81 0.38 5.71
CA LEU A 86 -2.43 -0.84 5.20
C LEU A 86 -1.41 -1.96 5.01
N PHE A 87 -0.17 -1.60 4.66
CA PHE A 87 0.94 -2.51 4.50
C PHE A 87 2.08 -2.11 5.43
N VAL A 88 2.65 -3.09 6.10
CA VAL A 88 3.78 -2.93 7.02
C VAL A 88 4.94 -3.80 6.55
N GLU A 89 6.15 -3.50 7.01
CA GLU A 89 7.30 -4.34 6.71
C GLU A 89 7.10 -5.74 7.28
N ASP A 90 7.48 -6.75 6.51
CA ASP A 90 7.45 -8.13 6.97
C ASP A 90 8.68 -8.41 7.85
N PRO A 91 8.51 -8.73 9.15
CA PRO A 91 9.63 -8.98 10.05
C PRO A 91 10.21 -10.40 9.91
N ASP A 92 9.57 -11.31 9.16
CA ASP A 92 10.00 -12.70 9.06
C ASP A 92 11.36 -12.82 8.35
N ASN A 93 12.25 -13.59 8.98
CA ASN A 93 13.61 -13.85 8.51
C ASN A 93 13.85 -15.35 8.28
N GLY A 94 12.79 -16.14 8.09
CA GLY A 94 12.90 -17.53 7.65
C GLY A 94 13.61 -17.65 6.28
N PRO A 95 14.25 -18.80 5.97
CA PRO A 95 15.04 -18.96 4.75
C PRO A 95 14.28 -18.63 3.45
N ILE A 96 13.02 -19.04 3.37
CA ILE A 96 12.17 -18.76 2.21
C ILE A 96 11.83 -17.26 2.11
N THR A 97 11.54 -16.61 3.24
CA THR A 97 11.20 -15.18 3.25
C THR A 97 12.43 -14.31 3.00
N LEU A 98 13.62 -14.71 3.47
CA LEU A 98 14.87 -14.05 3.08
C LEU A 98 15.13 -14.14 1.58
N LEU A 99 14.87 -15.28 0.95
CA LEU A 99 14.93 -15.41 -0.50
C LEU A 99 13.94 -14.45 -1.19
N LYS A 100 12.70 -14.35 -0.71
CA LYS A 100 11.70 -13.39 -1.23
C LYS A 100 12.17 -11.93 -1.05
N LYS A 101 12.71 -11.58 0.12
CA LYS A 101 13.25 -10.25 0.42
C LYS A 101 14.42 -9.91 -0.52
N TRP A 102 15.30 -10.86 -0.80
CA TRP A 102 16.40 -10.69 -1.76
C TRP A 102 15.89 -10.43 -3.18
N ILE A 103 14.94 -11.23 -3.65
CA ILE A 103 14.32 -11.02 -4.97
C ILE A 103 13.62 -9.65 -5.01
N HIS A 104 12.81 -9.33 -4.01
CA HIS A 104 12.13 -8.04 -3.91
C HIS A 104 13.12 -6.88 -3.89
N LEU A 105 14.21 -6.98 -3.14
CA LEU A 105 15.26 -5.97 -3.08
C LEU A 105 15.86 -5.71 -4.47
N GLY A 106 16.20 -6.76 -5.22
CA GLY A 106 16.81 -6.62 -6.55
C GLY A 106 15.88 -6.03 -7.61
N TYR A 107 14.63 -6.47 -7.65
CA TYR A 107 13.67 -6.07 -8.71
C TYR A 107 12.87 -4.81 -8.38
N ILE A 108 12.63 -4.53 -7.11
CA ILE A 108 11.70 -3.48 -6.67
C ILE A 108 12.41 -2.56 -5.68
N GLY A 109 12.89 -3.08 -4.55
CA GLY A 109 13.30 -2.28 -3.41
C GLY A 109 14.48 -1.35 -3.67
N LEU A 110 15.53 -1.82 -4.35
CA LEU A 110 16.68 -0.98 -4.70
C LEU A 110 16.27 0.19 -5.60
N TRP A 111 15.39 -0.06 -6.57
CA TRP A 111 14.97 0.92 -7.56
C TRP A 111 13.95 1.91 -7.01
N THR A 112 12.95 1.43 -6.26
CA THR A 112 11.80 2.24 -5.83
C THR A 112 11.84 2.61 -4.34
N GLY A 113 12.80 2.09 -3.58
CA GLY A 113 12.91 2.28 -2.13
C GLY A 113 11.85 1.53 -1.33
N GLN A 114 11.09 0.63 -1.96
CA GLN A 114 10.05 -0.13 -1.29
C GLN A 114 10.65 -1.28 -0.48
N ARG A 115 10.15 -1.47 0.74
CA ARG A 115 10.52 -2.59 1.61
C ARG A 115 9.62 -3.78 1.30
N PHE A 116 10.07 -4.99 1.63
CA PHE A 116 9.21 -6.18 1.49
C PHE A 116 8.09 -6.12 2.54
N THR A 117 6.84 -6.15 2.09
CA THR A 117 5.68 -5.85 2.94
C THR A 117 4.70 -7.01 3.06
N MET A 118 3.95 -6.98 4.15
CA MET A 118 2.75 -7.78 4.38
C MET A 118 1.54 -6.88 4.64
N ILE A 119 0.34 -7.43 4.48
CA ILE A 119 -0.88 -6.72 4.89
C ILE A 119 -0.87 -6.55 6.41
N ASN A 120 -1.29 -5.37 6.88
CA ASN A 120 -1.46 -5.11 8.30
C ASN A 120 -2.79 -5.72 8.77
N ASP A 121 -2.72 -6.82 9.51
CA ASP A 121 -3.90 -7.49 10.04
C ASP A 121 -4.66 -6.61 11.04
N GLU A 122 -3.94 -5.77 11.79
CA GLU A 122 -4.52 -4.82 12.75
C GLU A 122 -5.14 -3.59 12.07
N PHE A 123 -5.02 -3.42 10.74
CA PHE A 123 -5.45 -2.19 10.05
C PHE A 123 -6.89 -1.78 10.39
N ALA A 124 -7.85 -2.70 10.30
CA ALA A 124 -9.25 -2.38 10.58
C ALA A 124 -9.42 -1.97 12.04
N LEU A 125 -8.89 -2.79 12.96
CA LEU A 125 -8.97 -2.56 14.40
C LEU A 125 -8.41 -1.18 14.77
N ARG A 126 -7.22 -0.82 14.29
CA ARG A 126 -6.60 0.49 14.56
C ARG A 126 -7.40 1.66 14.00
N VAL A 127 -8.03 1.50 12.83
CA VAL A 127 -8.92 2.55 12.30
C VAL A 127 -10.19 2.66 13.15
N VAL A 128 -10.76 1.55 13.63
CA VAL A 128 -11.92 1.58 14.53
C VAL A 128 -11.58 2.24 15.86
N GLU A 129 -10.40 1.95 16.42
CA GLU A 129 -9.94 2.59 17.67
C GLU A 129 -9.76 4.10 17.49
N ALA A 130 -9.20 4.53 16.35
CA ALA A 130 -8.96 5.95 16.08
C ALA A 130 -10.22 6.71 15.63
N VAL A 131 -11.14 6.04 14.94
CA VAL A 131 -12.39 6.60 14.40
C VAL A 131 -13.55 5.66 14.77
N PRO A 132 -14.00 5.65 16.05
CA PRO A 132 -15.00 4.70 16.52
C PRO A 132 -16.39 4.92 15.90
N ASP A 133 -16.72 6.16 15.56
CA ASP A 133 -17.96 6.51 14.89
C ASP A 133 -17.92 6.12 13.40
N LYS A 134 -18.85 5.26 12.99
CA LYS A 134 -18.95 4.74 11.61
C LYS A 134 -19.62 5.71 10.64
N GLU A 135 -20.28 6.75 11.16
CA GLU A 135 -20.85 7.84 10.36
C GLU A 135 -19.83 8.93 10.04
N SER A 136 -18.71 8.96 10.78
CA SER A 136 -17.62 9.89 10.55
C SER A 136 -17.11 9.83 9.11
N LYS A 137 -16.88 11.01 8.54
CA LYS A 137 -16.36 11.17 7.19
C LYS A 137 -14.87 10.85 7.17
N VAL A 138 -14.44 9.90 6.36
CA VAL A 138 -13.02 9.48 6.28
C VAL A 138 -12.53 9.54 4.84
N LEU A 139 -11.53 10.38 4.57
CA LEU A 139 -10.87 10.49 3.27
C LEU A 139 -9.62 9.61 3.29
N VAL A 140 -9.68 8.48 2.60
CA VAL A 140 -8.60 7.49 2.57
C VAL A 140 -7.62 7.83 1.45
N VAL A 141 -6.34 7.96 1.80
CA VAL A 141 -5.28 8.37 0.88
C VAL A 141 -4.07 7.45 0.97
N CYS A 142 -3.44 7.20 -0.18
CA CYS A 142 -2.11 6.61 -0.25
C CYS A 142 -1.26 7.33 -1.31
N GLY A 143 -0.14 6.74 -1.77
CA GLY A 143 0.70 7.34 -2.82
C GLY A 143 -0.02 7.50 -4.17
N GLU A 144 -0.47 6.38 -4.75
CA GLU A 144 -1.00 6.33 -6.13
C GLU A 144 -2.52 6.11 -6.21
N GLY A 145 -3.20 6.00 -5.07
CA GLY A 145 -4.61 5.62 -4.96
C GLY A 145 -4.89 4.11 -4.92
N LEU A 146 -3.94 3.23 -5.28
CA LEU A 146 -4.18 1.79 -5.34
C LEU A 146 -4.38 1.14 -3.96
N ARG A 147 -3.51 1.46 -3.00
CA ARG A 147 -3.62 0.92 -1.62
C ARG A 147 -4.86 1.47 -0.92
N SER A 148 -5.21 2.73 -1.15
CA SER A 148 -6.41 3.34 -0.57
C SER A 148 -7.70 2.73 -1.13
N LEU A 149 -7.74 2.21 -2.37
CA LEU A 149 -8.90 1.44 -2.86
C LEU A 149 -9.14 0.17 -2.04
N ALA A 150 -8.08 -0.57 -1.71
CA ALA A 150 -8.19 -1.77 -0.88
C ALA A 150 -8.60 -1.40 0.56
N ALA A 151 -8.04 -0.33 1.12
CA ALA A 151 -8.42 0.19 2.43
C ALA A 151 -9.89 0.62 2.48
N VAL A 152 -10.38 1.33 1.45
CA VAL A 152 -11.80 1.74 1.33
C VAL A 152 -12.73 0.53 1.33
N SER A 153 -12.40 -0.52 0.57
CA SER A 153 -13.18 -1.76 0.56
C SER A 153 -13.24 -2.39 1.96
N LYS A 154 -12.09 -2.46 2.65
CA LYS A 154 -12.01 -2.98 4.03
C LYS A 154 -12.84 -2.14 4.99
N LEU A 155 -12.71 -0.81 4.96
CA LEU A 155 -13.48 0.08 5.86
C LEU A 155 -14.99 0.07 5.57
N HIS A 156 -15.40 0.00 4.30
CA HIS A 156 -16.81 -0.18 3.98
C HIS A 156 -17.33 -1.51 4.55
N GLY A 157 -16.53 -2.58 4.49
CA GLY A 157 -16.82 -3.86 5.15
C GLY A 157 -16.96 -3.75 6.67
N GLU A 158 -16.18 -2.88 7.31
CA GLU A 158 -16.26 -2.54 8.75
C GLU A 158 -17.44 -1.60 9.10
N GLY A 159 -18.29 -1.27 8.11
CA GLY A 159 -19.52 -0.49 8.31
C GLY A 159 -19.37 1.02 8.19
N TYR A 160 -18.20 1.55 7.79
CA TYR A 160 -18.07 2.99 7.53
C TYR A 160 -18.90 3.40 6.31
N LYS A 161 -19.75 4.41 6.49
CA LYS A 161 -20.71 4.84 5.45
C LYS A 161 -20.24 6.05 4.66
N SER A 162 -19.48 6.94 5.29
CA SER A 162 -19.06 8.23 4.73
C SER A 162 -17.59 8.19 4.28
N LEU A 163 -17.29 7.38 3.27
CA LEU A 163 -15.92 7.21 2.77
C LEU A 163 -15.63 8.12 1.57
N GLY A 164 -14.44 8.70 1.58
CA GLY A 164 -13.83 9.39 0.45
C GLY A 164 -12.55 8.69 0.01
N TRP A 165 -12.20 8.83 -1.26
CA TRP A 165 -10.96 8.33 -1.84
C TRP A 165 -10.28 9.44 -2.64
N LEU A 166 -9.01 9.72 -2.34
CA LEU A 166 -8.24 10.73 -3.07
C LEU A 166 -7.83 10.21 -4.46
N THR A 167 -8.34 10.81 -5.53
CA THR A 167 -8.08 10.37 -6.90
C THR A 167 -6.59 10.43 -7.23
N GLY A 168 -6.00 9.26 -7.51
CA GLY A 168 -4.59 9.11 -7.84
C GLY A 168 -3.63 9.31 -6.66
N GLY A 169 -4.14 9.49 -5.45
CA GLY A 169 -3.35 9.63 -4.22
C GLY A 169 -2.45 10.88 -4.19
N PHE A 170 -1.51 10.88 -3.25
CA PHE A 170 -0.58 11.99 -3.05
C PHE A 170 0.30 12.30 -4.26
N ASN A 171 0.54 11.34 -5.17
CA ASN A 171 1.33 11.59 -6.38
C ASN A 171 0.70 12.65 -7.30
N ARG A 172 -0.61 12.91 -7.19
CA ARG A 172 -1.30 13.96 -7.98
C ARG A 172 -1.47 15.29 -7.25
N VAL A 173 -1.01 15.38 -6.00
CA VAL A 173 -1.09 16.59 -5.20
C VAL A 173 -0.09 17.61 -5.69
N SER A 174 -0.54 18.85 -5.83
CA SER A 174 0.29 20.01 -6.14
C SER A 174 0.55 20.86 -4.90
N GLU A 175 1.48 21.81 -5.02
CA GLU A 175 1.70 22.80 -3.98
C GLU A 175 0.41 23.60 -3.74
N GLY A 176 0.01 23.74 -2.48
CA GLY A 176 -1.21 24.44 -2.06
C GLY A 176 -2.49 23.59 -1.99
N ASP A 177 -2.49 22.37 -2.55
CA ASP A 177 -3.64 21.44 -2.42
C ASP A 177 -3.86 20.98 -0.96
N PHE A 178 -2.82 21.08 -0.12
CA PHE A 178 -2.88 20.94 1.34
C PHE A 178 -2.08 22.08 1.99
N PRO A 179 -2.56 22.66 3.11
CA PRO A 179 -1.98 23.89 3.68
C PRO A 179 -0.69 23.64 4.46
N GLU A 180 -0.59 22.53 5.19
CA GLU A 180 0.53 22.23 6.07
C GLU A 180 1.05 20.81 5.80
N ILE A 181 2.27 20.73 5.26
CA ILE A 181 3.00 19.48 5.02
C ILE A 181 4.20 19.41 5.96
N GLU A 182 4.36 18.26 6.62
CA GLU A 182 5.52 17.95 7.45
C GLU A 182 6.40 16.93 6.73
N GLY A 183 7.71 17.15 6.71
CA GLY A 183 8.68 16.24 6.10
C GLY A 183 9.82 16.99 5.40
N THR A 184 10.77 16.24 4.85
CA THR A 184 11.90 16.80 4.10
C THR A 184 11.66 16.85 2.60
N GLU A 185 10.59 16.20 2.13
CA GLU A 185 10.28 16.06 0.70
C GLU A 185 8.88 16.61 0.37
N GLU A 186 8.63 16.82 -0.91
CA GLU A 186 7.28 17.11 -1.38
C GLU A 186 6.37 15.89 -1.22
N LEU A 187 5.10 16.16 -0.88
CA LEU A 187 4.07 15.13 -0.68
C LEU A 187 3.91 14.21 -1.90
N ARG A 188 4.02 14.77 -3.12
CA ARG A 188 3.94 14.02 -4.39
C ARG A 188 5.11 13.09 -4.68
N PHE A 189 6.26 13.31 -4.04
CA PHE A 189 7.48 12.52 -4.25
C PHE A 189 7.76 11.53 -3.12
N ALA A 190 7.03 11.63 -2.01
CA ALA A 190 7.24 10.79 -0.83
C ALA A 190 7.04 9.28 -1.06
N THR A 191 6.23 8.88 -2.06
CA THR A 191 6.08 7.47 -2.43
C THR A 191 7.26 6.94 -3.25
N ILE A 192 8.04 7.81 -3.87
CA ILE A 192 9.21 7.45 -4.68
C ILE A 192 10.44 7.35 -3.76
N GLY A 193 11.21 6.28 -3.90
CA GLY A 193 12.45 6.04 -3.16
C GLY A 193 13.51 5.37 -4.03
N GLY A 194 14.57 4.88 -3.39
CA GLY A 194 15.63 4.14 -4.05
C GLY A 194 16.35 4.96 -5.13
N VAL A 195 16.89 4.28 -6.13
CA VAL A 195 17.58 4.93 -7.26
C VAL A 195 16.64 5.88 -8.02
N SER A 196 15.38 5.51 -8.18
CA SER A 196 14.38 6.32 -8.90
C SER A 196 14.18 7.70 -8.27
N PHE A 197 14.31 7.81 -6.95
CA PHE A 197 14.20 9.10 -6.27
C PHE A 197 15.36 10.05 -6.61
N TYR A 198 16.59 9.55 -6.66
CA TYR A 198 17.74 10.37 -7.07
C TYR A 198 17.66 10.74 -8.55
N LEU A 199 17.20 9.82 -9.40
CA LEU A 199 16.94 10.10 -10.81
C LEU A 199 15.89 11.20 -10.96
N LEU A 200 14.79 11.11 -10.21
CA LEU A 200 13.75 12.14 -10.20
C LEU A 200 14.30 13.50 -9.76
N LYS A 201 15.06 13.55 -8.66
CA LYS A 201 15.71 14.78 -8.20
C LYS A 201 16.64 15.37 -9.27
N LEU A 202 17.42 14.53 -9.95
CA LEU A 202 18.26 14.96 -11.06
C LEU A 202 17.43 15.55 -12.21
N LEU A 203 16.33 14.89 -12.61
CA LEU A 203 15.44 15.36 -13.67
C LEU A 203 14.76 16.69 -13.33
N VAL A 204 14.40 16.92 -12.06
CA VAL A 204 13.81 18.18 -11.59
C VAL A 204 14.83 19.31 -11.56
N LEU A 205 16.10 19.01 -11.24
CA LEU A 205 17.19 19.99 -11.22
C LEU A 205 17.73 20.33 -12.61
N LEU A 206 17.60 19.43 -13.58
CA LEU A 206 17.94 19.72 -14.95
C LEU A 206 16.99 20.84 -15.45
N PRO A 207 17.52 21.96 -15.97
CA PRO A 207 16.71 22.87 -16.76
C PRO A 207 15.95 22.05 -17.80
N SER A 208 14.70 22.39 -18.10
CA SER A 208 13.97 21.76 -19.21
C SER A 208 14.76 22.02 -20.51
N PHE A 209 15.72 21.14 -20.80
CA PHE A 209 16.68 21.18 -21.89
C PHE A 209 15.92 20.83 -23.15
N GLY A 210 15.06 21.73 -23.63
CA GLY A 210 14.23 21.42 -24.79
C GLY A 210 13.22 22.47 -25.24
N GLN A 211 12.83 23.44 -24.42
CA GLN A 211 11.98 24.53 -24.92
C GLN A 211 12.82 25.59 -25.66
N LYS A 212 13.44 25.17 -26.77
CA LYS A 212 14.13 26.06 -27.72
C LYS A 212 14.06 25.51 -29.16
N SER A 213 12.86 25.42 -29.71
CA SER A 213 12.58 25.60 -31.14
C SER A 213 11.14 26.10 -31.22
N ARG A 214 10.92 27.42 -31.27
CA ARG A 214 10.61 28.16 -32.50
C ARG A 214 9.69 27.40 -33.44
#